data_AF-A0A378WLU4-F1
#
_entry.id   AF-A0A378WLU4-F1
#
_cell.length_a   1.000
_cell.length_b   1.000
_cell.length_c   1.000
_cell.angle_alpha   90.00
_cell.angle_beta   90.00
_cell.angle_gamma   90.00
#
_symmetry.space_group_name_H-M   'P 1'
#
loop_
_entity.id
_entity.type
_entity.pdbx_description
1 polymer ?
#
loop_
_entity_poly.entity_id
_entity_poly.type
_entity_poly.pdbx_seq_one_letter_code
_entity_poly.pdbx_strand_id
1 'polypeptide(L)'
;MKVRASEQGRPSSRAFTSAGESTGVVTRDQLRRPGAVGRTRPAVSGLLCRRKDPRRRCCAEPGGPLWTATGTGRIRPEQAATTAKARIAAAPTASSEFGSPAGMIVAATTDSTRAHSISAAERIRITMPIRVPNGTARRAEPTASCRGTRPSADPGKTPTANQAIASVGGMISTIVWGTGNVGRAAIRAVHAHPGLELTGVLVHDPAKVGRDAGRLAGLAHDLGVTASSDADALLARHPRAVVYAASGDIRPDDALRDIVTAIRAGAVVVTPALYALYDPRNAPAEVREPVRAAIAAGGGSLFVSGIDPGWGNDVLPLLVSGLGHRVDTIRCQEIFDYSTYDQPDSVRYLVGMGQPMDYEPPMTAPGIPTMVWGGQIRLMARALGAELDGIRETLDRRALDATVTTAAMGDFEAGTQGAVRFEVQGIVGGRPRIVIEHVTRIHSDCAPDWPLPPDGAGAHRIIVEGDPRIEVTVEAETEGGNRAAGGNATAVGRLVNAIDWLAAAEPGLYDALDVPLRPAVGRFASAPSERTPQ
;
A
#
# COMPACT_ATOMS: atom_id res chain seq x y z
N MET A 1 30.74 36.39 45.26
CA MET A 1 31.24 36.63 43.88
C MET A 1 30.01 36.71 42.97
N LYS A 2 29.69 37.75 42.18
CA LYS A 2 30.47 38.88 41.58
C LYS A 2 31.69 38.37 40.82
N VAL A 3 31.89 38.66 39.52
CA VAL A 3 31.93 39.95 38.78
C VAL A 3 31.30 39.72 37.37
N ARG A 4 30.38 40.56 36.82
CA ARG A 4 30.57 41.68 35.83
C ARG A 4 31.52 41.33 34.65
N ALA A 5 31.35 41.77 33.39
CA ALA A 5 30.31 42.50 32.63
C ALA A 5 30.55 42.20 31.10
N SER A 6 30.20 42.94 30.03
CA SER A 6 29.56 44.26 29.80
C SER A 6 29.03 44.43 28.35
N GLU A 7 27.84 45.03 28.22
CA GLU A 7 27.39 46.04 27.22
C GLU A 7 27.56 45.93 25.67
N GLN A 8 26.42 46.18 25.01
CA GLN A 8 26.19 46.92 23.74
C GLN A 8 26.71 46.38 22.38
N GLY A 9 25.83 46.38 21.35
CA GLY A 9 26.23 46.15 19.94
C GLY A 9 25.18 45.55 18.98
N ARG A 10 24.24 46.36 18.47
CA ARG A 10 23.54 46.17 17.17
C ARG A 10 23.91 47.40 16.30
N PRO A 11 23.97 47.35 14.94
CA PRO A 11 22.86 46.86 14.10
C PRO A 11 23.19 46.31 12.68
N SER A 12 22.11 45.91 11.96
CA SER A 12 21.83 46.13 10.52
C SER A 12 22.79 45.66 9.39
N SER A 13 22.34 44.59 8.71
CA SER A 13 21.88 44.54 7.30
C SER A 13 22.80 44.82 6.09
N ARG A 14 22.33 44.29 4.94
CA ARG A 14 22.88 44.29 3.56
C ARG A 14 24.02 43.28 3.36
N ALA A 15 23.90 42.25 2.52
CA ALA A 15 23.45 42.16 1.12
C ALA A 15 24.43 42.81 0.15
N PHE A 16 25.16 41.96 -0.59
CA PHE A 16 25.95 42.33 -1.75
C PHE A 16 25.71 41.31 -2.86
N THR A 17 25.41 41.81 -4.06
CA THR A 17 25.30 41.04 -5.30
C THR A 17 26.61 41.09 -6.07
N SER A 18 26.99 40.00 -6.73
CA SER A 18 27.96 40.02 -7.82
C SER A 18 27.43 39.20 -9.00
N ALA A 19 27.14 39.85 -10.12
CA ALA A 19 26.73 39.19 -11.35
C ALA A 19 27.95 38.63 -12.11
N GLY A 20 27.68 37.75 -13.08
CA GLY A 20 28.69 37.15 -13.96
C GLY A 20 28.03 36.67 -15.25
N GLU A 21 27.62 37.61 -16.10
CA GLU A 21 27.03 37.31 -17.40
C GLU A 21 28.09 36.81 -18.40
N SER A 22 27.69 35.88 -19.27
CA SER A 22 28.13 35.89 -20.66
C SER A 22 26.97 35.47 -21.57
N THR A 23 26.88 36.08 -22.75
CA THR A 23 25.69 36.06 -23.60
C THR A 23 25.96 35.46 -24.98
N GLY A 24 24.94 34.84 -25.57
CA GLY A 24 25.01 34.25 -26.91
C GLY A 24 23.62 34.15 -27.53
N VAL A 25 23.24 35.16 -28.33
CA VAL A 25 21.91 35.27 -28.97
C VAL A 25 22.03 35.15 -30.49
N VAL A 26 21.21 34.31 -31.10
CA VAL A 26 20.89 34.34 -32.54
C VAL A 26 19.38 34.13 -32.71
N THR A 27 18.77 34.77 -33.72
CA THR A 27 17.32 34.99 -33.82
C THR A 27 16.63 34.24 -34.97
N ARG A 28 15.28 34.23 -34.95
CA ARG A 28 14.38 33.97 -36.11
C ARG A 28 14.56 35.07 -37.20
N ASP A 29 14.01 35.04 -38.43
CA ASP A 29 12.73 34.44 -38.89
C ASP A 29 12.57 34.35 -40.45
N GLN A 30 11.63 33.49 -40.94
CA GLN A 30 10.91 33.42 -42.27
C GLN A 30 11.69 33.38 -43.63
N LEU A 31 11.24 32.74 -44.74
CA LEU A 31 10.00 32.93 -45.54
C LEU A 31 9.66 31.81 -46.57
N ARG A 32 8.35 31.57 -46.82
CA ARG A 32 7.61 31.18 -48.08
C ARG A 32 7.91 29.87 -48.89
N ARG A 33 6.94 28.91 -48.81
CA ARG A 33 6.11 28.18 -49.85
C ARG A 33 6.44 28.25 -51.38
N PRO A 34 5.91 27.36 -52.28
CA PRO A 34 5.11 26.10 -52.14
C PRO A 34 5.53 24.89 -53.06
N GLY A 35 4.81 23.75 -53.03
CA GLY A 35 4.89 22.63 -54.01
C GLY A 35 3.82 21.54 -53.79
N ALA A 36 3.46 20.74 -54.82
CA ALA A 36 2.32 19.80 -54.76
C ALA A 36 2.49 18.51 -55.61
N VAL A 37 1.47 17.61 -55.54
CA VAL A 37 1.27 16.30 -56.23
C VAL A 37 1.95 15.08 -55.57
N GLY A 38 1.30 13.91 -55.37
CA GLY A 38 -0.14 13.63 -55.25
C GLY A 38 -0.67 12.31 -55.88
N ARG A 39 -1.31 11.45 -55.06
CA ARG A 39 -2.09 10.20 -55.41
C ARG A 39 -1.19 8.99 -55.80
N THR A 40 -1.58 7.72 -55.60
CA THR A 40 -2.91 7.07 -55.77
C THR A 40 -3.32 6.04 -54.68
N ARG A 41 -4.59 5.58 -54.79
CA ARG A 41 -5.31 4.51 -54.05
C ARG A 41 -5.76 3.45 -55.08
N PRO A 42 -6.02 2.17 -54.73
CA PRO A 42 -7.29 1.73 -54.09
C PRO A 42 -7.05 0.72 -52.91
N ALA A 43 -7.95 0.39 -51.97
CA ALA A 43 -9.41 0.19 -51.94
C ALA A 43 -9.88 -1.13 -52.61
N VAL A 44 -10.91 -1.88 -52.18
CA VAL A 44 -11.74 -1.96 -50.95
C VAL A 44 -12.48 -3.32 -51.03
N SER A 45 -12.77 -4.00 -49.91
CA SER A 45 -13.98 -4.84 -49.81
C SER A 45 -14.32 -5.21 -48.36
N GLY A 46 -15.59 -5.46 -48.08
CA GLY A 46 -16.12 -6.01 -46.84
C GLY A 46 -17.47 -6.70 -47.12
N LEU A 47 -17.97 -7.52 -46.20
CA LEU A 47 -19.24 -8.24 -46.40
C LEU A 47 -20.15 -8.28 -45.17
N LEU A 48 -21.44 -8.47 -45.39
CA LEU A 48 -22.53 -8.19 -44.45
C LEU A 48 -22.91 -9.38 -43.55
N CYS A 49 -23.48 -9.05 -42.40
CA CYS A 49 -24.27 -9.95 -41.55
C CYS A 49 -25.65 -10.26 -42.16
N ARG A 50 -26.20 -11.47 -41.91
CA ARG A 50 -27.62 -11.83 -42.11
C ARG A 50 -28.14 -12.70 -40.94
N ARG A 51 -29.47 -12.77 -40.76
CA ARG A 51 -30.18 -13.47 -39.66
C ARG A 51 -31.27 -14.45 -40.18
N LYS A 52 -31.73 -15.34 -39.27
CA LYS A 52 -32.93 -16.25 -39.27
C LYS A 52 -32.71 -17.65 -39.88
N ASP A 53 -32.75 -18.78 -39.14
CA ASP A 53 -33.89 -19.43 -38.41
C ASP A 53 -34.87 -20.12 -39.42
N PRO A 54 -35.47 -21.35 -39.19
CA PRO A 54 -35.70 -22.01 -37.90
C PRO A 54 -35.78 -23.58 -37.80
N ARG A 55 -35.98 -24.08 -36.55
CA ARG A 55 -36.56 -25.40 -36.10
C ARG A 55 -35.82 -26.75 -36.32
N ARG A 56 -35.57 -27.46 -35.19
CA ARG A 56 -36.18 -28.79 -34.84
C ARG A 56 -35.95 -29.13 -33.35
N ARG A 57 -36.73 -30.09 -32.80
CA ARG A 57 -36.65 -30.62 -31.41
C ARG A 57 -36.56 -32.15 -31.43
N CYS A 58 -35.84 -32.73 -30.46
CA CYS A 58 -36.10 -33.94 -29.66
C CYS A 58 -34.93 -34.06 -28.65
N CYS A 59 -35.07 -34.21 -27.33
CA CYS A 59 -35.87 -35.12 -26.48
C CYS A 59 -35.21 -36.50 -26.25
N ALA A 60 -34.40 -36.61 -25.19
CA ALA A 60 -34.18 -37.84 -24.41
C ALA A 60 -33.45 -37.54 -23.07
N GLU A 61 -34.05 -37.90 -21.93
CA GLU A 61 -33.38 -38.31 -20.69
C GLU A 61 -33.71 -39.81 -20.48
N PRO A 62 -32.91 -40.60 -19.74
CA PRO A 62 -33.03 -40.70 -18.27
C PRO A 62 -31.66 -40.78 -17.56
N GLY A 63 -31.52 -40.79 -16.22
CA GLY A 63 -32.49 -40.70 -15.11
C GLY A 63 -31.74 -40.68 -13.76
N GLY A 64 -32.42 -40.37 -12.65
CA GLY A 64 -31.82 -40.20 -11.30
C GLY A 64 -31.59 -41.52 -10.50
N PRO A 65 -31.53 -41.51 -9.14
CA PRO A 65 -32.08 -40.48 -8.24
C PRO A 65 -31.22 -40.03 -7.02
N LEU A 66 -31.88 -39.17 -6.25
CA LEU A 66 -31.56 -38.40 -5.03
C LEU A 66 -30.71 -39.01 -3.89
N TRP A 67 -30.18 -38.08 -3.08
CA TRP A 67 -29.75 -38.23 -1.70
C TRP A 67 -30.86 -38.66 -0.73
N THR A 68 -30.47 -39.26 0.39
CA THR A 68 -31.18 -39.15 1.68
C THR A 68 -30.22 -38.68 2.77
N ALA A 69 -30.73 -37.98 3.78
CA ALA A 69 -29.95 -37.52 4.93
C ALA A 69 -30.64 -37.91 6.24
N THR A 70 -29.87 -38.50 7.15
CA THR A 70 -30.24 -38.75 8.55
C THR A 70 -29.04 -38.44 9.43
N GLY A 71 -29.26 -37.84 10.60
CA GLY A 71 -28.19 -37.32 11.46
C GLY A 71 -27.98 -38.08 12.77
N THR A 72 -27.53 -37.35 13.79
CA THR A 72 -27.10 -37.80 15.14
C THR A 72 -25.71 -38.45 15.19
N GLY A 73 -24.97 -38.21 16.28
CA GLY A 73 -23.61 -38.73 16.47
C GLY A 73 -22.65 -37.78 17.21
N ARG A 74 -22.83 -37.57 18.52
CA ARG A 74 -21.77 -36.99 19.38
C ARG A 74 -20.75 -38.08 19.73
N ILE A 75 -19.47 -37.89 19.41
CA ILE A 75 -18.37 -38.63 20.06
C ILE A 75 -17.20 -37.66 20.32
N ARG A 76 -16.73 -37.60 21.58
CA ARG A 76 -15.36 -37.18 21.94
C ARG A 76 -14.50 -38.44 22.04
N PRO A 77 -13.18 -38.33 21.82
CA PRO A 77 -12.24 -38.93 22.76
C PRO A 77 -11.48 -37.86 23.55
N GLU A 78 -11.23 -38.14 24.82
CA GLU A 78 -10.23 -37.44 25.63
C GLU A 78 -8.97 -38.30 25.77
N GLN A 79 -7.83 -37.62 25.95
CA GLN A 79 -6.64 -38.09 26.67
C GLN A 79 -6.09 -39.50 26.41
N ALA A 80 -4.88 -39.54 25.84
CA ALA A 80 -3.82 -40.41 26.34
C ALA A 80 -2.50 -39.63 26.30
N ALA A 81 -1.77 -39.60 27.42
CA ALA A 81 -0.46 -38.96 27.52
C ALA A 81 0.64 -40.01 27.65
N THR A 82 1.80 -39.77 27.07
CA THR A 82 3.03 -40.46 27.49
C THR A 82 4.24 -39.54 27.36
N THR A 83 5.06 -39.50 28.41
CA THR A 83 6.26 -38.66 28.47
C THR A 83 7.48 -39.45 28.01
N ALA A 84 8.30 -38.88 27.13
CA ALA A 84 9.62 -39.42 26.79
C ALA A 84 10.71 -38.36 27.04
N LYS A 85 11.47 -38.51 28.13
CA LYS A 85 12.68 -37.72 28.38
C LYS A 85 13.89 -38.47 27.82
N ALA A 86 14.71 -37.81 27.02
CA ALA A 86 16.09 -38.20 26.78
C ALA A 86 17.00 -36.97 26.92
N ARG A 87 18.01 -37.07 27.78
CA ARG A 87 19.13 -36.11 27.91
C ARG A 87 20.41 -36.82 27.50
N ILE A 88 21.23 -36.14 26.69
CA ILE A 88 22.68 -36.31 26.45
C ILE A 88 23.01 -35.24 25.39
N ALA A 89 24.15 -34.55 25.33
CA ALA A 89 25.13 -34.07 26.33
C ALA A 89 25.91 -32.94 25.60
N ALA A 90 26.80 -32.19 26.27
CA ALA A 90 27.34 -30.94 25.70
C ALA A 90 28.76 -31.04 25.08
N ALA A 91 28.91 -30.41 23.90
CA ALA A 91 30.08 -29.61 23.46
C ALA A 91 31.43 -30.35 23.22
N PRO A 92 32.53 -29.71 22.75
CA PRO A 92 32.68 -28.28 22.39
C PRO A 92 33.47 -27.95 21.07
N THR A 93 33.39 -26.65 20.68
CA THR A 93 34.45 -25.79 20.07
C THR A 93 35.15 -26.09 18.71
N ALA A 94 35.10 -25.05 17.85
CA ALA A 94 36.23 -24.31 17.23
C ALA A 94 36.65 -24.49 15.74
N SER A 95 36.65 -23.34 15.06
CA SER A 95 37.67 -22.74 14.18
C SER A 95 38.12 -23.37 12.84
N SER A 96 37.90 -22.56 11.78
CA SER A 96 38.88 -22.09 10.77
C SER A 96 39.41 -23.01 9.64
N GLU A 97 39.16 -22.50 8.43
CA GLU A 97 40.12 -22.24 7.33
C GLU A 97 40.41 -23.24 6.19
N PHE A 98 40.51 -22.62 4.99
CA PHE A 98 41.15 -22.99 3.71
C PHE A 98 41.08 -24.42 3.13
N GLY A 99 40.75 -24.49 1.83
CA GLY A 99 41.29 -25.54 0.94
C GLY A 99 40.39 -26.09 -0.17
N SER A 100 40.17 -25.33 -1.25
CA SER A 100 39.86 -25.97 -2.55
C SER A 100 41.15 -26.53 -3.15
N PRO A 101 41.08 -27.70 -3.82
CA PRO A 101 41.34 -27.69 -5.26
C PRO A 101 40.30 -28.49 -6.06
N ALA A 102 40.23 -28.22 -7.37
CA ALA A 102 39.30 -28.86 -8.30
C ALA A 102 39.90 -30.12 -8.96
N GLY A 103 39.05 -31.06 -9.42
CA GLY A 103 39.47 -32.17 -10.28
C GLY A 103 38.40 -33.21 -10.59
N MET A 104 38.00 -33.29 -11.88
CA MET A 104 37.25 -34.37 -12.56
C MET A 104 35.88 -34.79 -11.97
N ILE A 105 34.76 -34.53 -12.64
CA ILE A 105 34.28 -35.14 -13.91
C ILE A 105 33.96 -36.63 -13.77
N VAL A 106 32.66 -36.92 -13.61
CA VAL A 106 31.99 -38.10 -14.19
C VAL A 106 30.71 -37.59 -14.87
N ALA A 107 30.49 -37.97 -16.13
CA ALA A 107 29.31 -37.53 -16.88
C ALA A 107 28.11 -38.47 -16.66
N ALA A 108 26.92 -37.90 -16.52
CA ALA A 108 25.65 -38.63 -16.55
C ALA A 108 24.74 -38.00 -17.60
N THR A 109 24.75 -38.56 -18.81
CA THR A 109 23.92 -38.09 -19.93
C THR A 109 22.56 -38.78 -19.93
N THR A 110 21.49 -38.01 -19.78
CA THR A 110 20.12 -38.44 -20.13
C THR A 110 19.42 -37.33 -20.92
N ASP A 111 19.47 -37.42 -22.24
CA ASP A 111 18.57 -36.68 -23.13
C ASP A 111 17.19 -37.37 -23.12
N SER A 112 16.13 -36.59 -22.95
CA SER A 112 14.78 -37.00 -23.29
C SER A 112 13.94 -35.82 -23.80
N THR A 113 14.29 -35.29 -24.96
CA THR A 113 13.44 -34.37 -25.71
C THR A 113 12.05 -34.96 -26.00
N ARG A 114 10.98 -34.37 -25.42
CA ARG A 114 9.62 -34.48 -25.95
C ARG A 114 8.72 -33.33 -25.49
N ALA A 115 8.57 -32.32 -26.34
CA ALA A 115 7.52 -31.32 -26.19
C ALA A 115 6.15 -31.93 -26.49
N HIS A 116 5.14 -31.63 -25.68
CA HIS A 116 3.72 -31.87 -25.99
C HIS A 116 2.97 -30.54 -25.81
N SER A 117 2.51 -29.97 -26.92
CA SER A 117 1.69 -28.76 -26.94
C SER A 117 0.25 -29.10 -26.56
N ILE A 118 -0.24 -28.52 -25.45
CA ILE A 118 -1.65 -28.55 -25.10
C ILE A 118 -2.30 -27.24 -25.55
N SER A 119 -3.31 -27.35 -26.41
CA SER A 119 -4.00 -26.22 -27.03
C SER A 119 -5.12 -25.67 -26.12
N ALA A 120 -5.31 -24.35 -26.20
CA ALA A 120 -6.53 -23.60 -25.87
C ALA A 120 -7.45 -24.15 -24.77
N ALA A 121 -7.29 -23.64 -23.54
CA ALA A 121 -8.33 -23.77 -22.50
C ALA A 121 -9.57 -22.93 -22.86
N GLU A 122 -10.66 -23.59 -23.23
CA GLU A 122 -11.92 -22.96 -23.62
C GLU A 122 -12.63 -22.32 -22.39
N ARG A 123 -13.02 -21.05 -22.50
CA ARG A 123 -13.64 -20.30 -21.39
C ARG A 123 -15.10 -20.72 -21.15
N ILE A 124 -15.30 -21.77 -20.36
CA ILE A 124 -16.63 -22.20 -19.88
C ILE A 124 -17.26 -21.09 -19.01
N ARG A 125 -18.24 -20.37 -19.56
CA ARG A 125 -19.09 -19.44 -18.81
C ARG A 125 -20.23 -20.20 -18.12
N ILE A 126 -20.12 -20.41 -16.82
CA ILE A 126 -21.24 -20.90 -15.99
C ILE A 126 -22.10 -19.71 -15.57
N THR A 127 -23.21 -19.47 -16.28
CA THR A 127 -24.20 -18.45 -15.93
C THR A 127 -25.33 -19.08 -15.12
N MET A 128 -25.32 -18.94 -13.79
CA MET A 128 -26.43 -19.40 -12.94
C MET A 128 -27.49 -18.29 -12.77
N PRO A 129 -28.77 -18.53 -13.13
CA PRO A 129 -29.84 -17.55 -12.91
C PRO A 129 -30.31 -17.55 -11.45
N ILE A 130 -29.96 -16.51 -10.69
CA ILE A 130 -30.47 -16.31 -9.32
C ILE A 130 -31.96 -15.96 -9.39
N ARG A 131 -32.82 -16.91 -9.00
CA ARG A 131 -34.27 -16.74 -8.97
C ARG A 131 -34.73 -16.22 -7.60
N VAL A 132 -34.86 -14.90 -7.48
CA VAL A 132 -35.36 -14.26 -6.25
C VAL A 132 -36.83 -14.65 -5.99
N PRO A 133 -37.19 -15.21 -4.82
CA PRO A 133 -38.58 -15.48 -4.48
C PRO A 133 -39.33 -14.22 -4.02
N ASN A 134 -40.45 -13.88 -4.67
CA ASN A 134 -41.34 -12.81 -4.21
C ASN A 134 -42.17 -13.28 -2.99
N GLY A 135 -41.61 -13.11 -1.78
CA GLY A 135 -42.32 -13.34 -0.52
C GLY A 135 -43.06 -12.09 -0.03
N THR A 136 -44.38 -12.08 -0.13
CA THR A 136 -45.23 -10.97 0.36
C THR A 136 -45.45 -11.03 1.87
N ALA A 137 -44.45 -10.56 2.64
CA ALA A 137 -44.59 -10.39 4.09
C ALA A 137 -45.70 -9.38 4.42
N ARG A 138 -46.70 -9.81 5.21
CA ARG A 138 -47.79 -8.93 5.66
C ARG A 138 -47.27 -7.97 6.74
N ARG A 139 -47.70 -6.71 6.69
CA ARG A 139 -47.56 -5.78 7.82
C ARG A 139 -48.33 -6.32 9.04
N ALA A 140 -47.70 -6.24 10.19
CA ALA A 140 -48.38 -6.12 11.48
C ALA A 140 -48.16 -4.68 11.99
N GLU A 141 -49.16 -4.10 12.65
CA GLU A 141 -49.08 -2.74 13.19
C GLU A 141 -48.61 -2.76 14.65
N PRO A 142 -47.87 -1.73 15.12
CA PRO A 142 -47.31 -1.71 16.46
C PRO A 142 -48.33 -1.23 17.51
N THR A 143 -48.53 -2.03 18.56
CA THR A 143 -49.12 -1.55 19.81
C THR A 143 -48.10 -0.75 20.64
N ALA A 144 -48.58 0.14 21.51
CA ALA A 144 -47.79 1.28 21.98
C ALA A 144 -47.14 1.12 23.37
N SER A 145 -46.16 1.99 23.62
CA SER A 145 -45.74 2.49 24.94
C SER A 145 -44.99 1.55 25.90
N CYS A 146 -43.67 1.70 25.94
CA CYS A 146 -42.91 1.90 27.19
C CYS A 146 -41.91 3.04 26.99
N ARG A 147 -41.73 3.90 28.01
CA ARG A 147 -40.70 4.96 28.02
C ARG A 147 -39.52 4.55 28.88
N GLY A 148 -38.32 4.94 28.45
CA GLY A 148 -37.20 5.25 29.35
C GLY A 148 -36.29 4.10 29.79
N THR A 149 -35.25 3.84 28.99
CA THR A 149 -33.83 3.99 29.39
C THR A 149 -32.98 3.98 28.11
N ARG A 150 -31.96 4.85 28.01
CA ARG A 150 -30.87 4.61 27.05
C ARG A 150 -30.01 3.47 27.60
N PRO A 151 -29.59 2.48 26.79
CA PRO A 151 -28.55 1.55 27.20
C PRO A 151 -27.27 2.33 27.55
N SER A 152 -26.63 2.00 28.67
CA SER A 152 -25.24 2.39 28.88
C SER A 152 -24.38 1.68 27.85
N ALA A 153 -23.35 2.36 27.32
CA ALA A 153 -22.31 1.67 26.58
C ALA A 153 -21.54 0.73 27.51
N ASP A 154 -21.14 -0.43 26.98
CA ASP A 154 -20.30 -1.40 27.64
C ASP A 154 -18.83 -1.07 27.32
N PRO A 155 -18.02 -0.60 28.29
CA PRO A 155 -16.67 -0.10 28.02
C PRO A 155 -15.66 -1.19 27.60
N GLY A 156 -16.09 -2.46 27.50
CA GLY A 156 -15.28 -3.57 27.00
C GLY A 156 -15.53 -3.96 25.53
N LYS A 157 -16.36 -3.23 24.77
CA LYS A 157 -16.74 -3.63 23.39
C LYS A 157 -16.36 -2.64 22.30
N THR A 158 -15.33 -2.99 21.53
CA THR A 158 -14.98 -2.39 20.24
C THR A 158 -16.20 -2.37 19.30
N PRO A 159 -16.52 -1.25 18.62
CA PRO A 159 -17.70 -1.16 17.75
C PRO A 159 -17.61 -2.11 16.55
N THR A 160 -18.70 -2.82 16.26
CA THR A 160 -18.76 -3.70 15.08
C THR A 160 -18.76 -2.88 13.79
N ALA A 161 -18.24 -3.46 12.70
CA ALA A 161 -17.92 -2.74 11.46
C ALA A 161 -19.06 -1.89 10.86
N ASN A 162 -20.33 -2.30 11.06
CA ASN A 162 -21.52 -1.62 10.55
C ASN A 162 -22.15 -0.62 11.56
N GLN A 163 -21.72 -0.59 12.81
CA GLN A 163 -22.31 0.27 13.85
C GLN A 163 -21.68 1.67 13.89
N ALA A 164 -20.37 1.80 13.64
CA ALA A 164 -19.65 3.07 13.72
C ALA A 164 -20.26 4.19 12.84
N ILE A 165 -20.64 3.85 11.60
CA ILE A 165 -21.24 4.78 10.61
C ILE A 165 -22.57 5.38 11.11
N ALA A 166 -23.32 4.63 11.93
CA ALA A 166 -24.62 5.04 12.45
C ALA A 166 -24.55 5.73 13.83
N SER A 167 -23.43 5.61 14.55
CA SER A 167 -23.27 6.18 15.90
C SER A 167 -22.68 7.58 15.94
N VAL A 168 -21.91 8.00 14.93
CA VAL A 168 -21.29 9.34 14.88
C VAL A 168 -22.26 10.36 14.29
N GLY A 169 -22.87 11.17 15.16
CA GLY A 169 -23.75 12.26 14.75
C GLY A 169 -22.98 13.45 14.15
N GLY A 170 -22.94 13.51 12.82
CA GLY A 170 -22.30 14.60 12.06
C GLY A 170 -20.98 14.20 11.41
N MET A 171 -20.60 14.91 10.34
CA MET A 171 -19.36 14.64 9.59
C MET A 171 -18.12 14.84 10.47
N ILE A 172 -17.06 14.10 10.18
CA ILE A 172 -15.78 14.20 10.88
C ILE A 172 -14.94 15.27 10.18
N SER A 173 -14.76 16.41 10.85
CA SER A 173 -13.91 17.51 10.38
C SER A 173 -12.45 17.02 10.22
N THR A 174 -11.99 16.96 8.98
CA THR A 174 -10.73 16.33 8.58
C THR A 174 -9.85 17.33 7.87
N ILE A 175 -8.58 17.45 8.29
CA ILE A 175 -7.56 18.18 7.55
C ILE A 175 -6.58 17.22 6.86
N VAL A 176 -6.02 17.63 5.72
CA VAL A 176 -4.93 16.89 5.04
C VAL A 176 -3.64 17.70 5.18
N TRP A 177 -2.60 17.09 5.75
CA TRP A 177 -1.31 17.74 5.97
C TRP A 177 -0.30 17.26 4.93
N GLY A 178 0.11 18.14 4.02
CA GLY A 178 0.97 17.80 2.88
C GLY A 178 0.18 17.55 1.59
N THR A 179 0.77 17.94 0.45
CA THR A 179 0.13 17.90 -0.88
C THR A 179 1.04 17.29 -1.97
N GLY A 180 1.94 16.39 -1.56
CA GLY A 180 2.61 15.45 -2.47
C GLY A 180 1.67 14.33 -2.93
N ASN A 181 2.21 13.26 -3.51
CA ASN A 181 1.41 12.23 -4.21
C ASN A 181 0.36 11.55 -3.30
N VAL A 182 0.77 11.16 -2.08
CA VAL A 182 -0.15 10.72 -1.00
C VAL A 182 -1.18 11.81 -0.66
N GLY A 183 -0.74 13.06 -0.45
CA GLY A 183 -1.60 14.18 -0.05
C GLY A 183 -2.67 14.56 -1.08
N ARG A 184 -2.34 14.51 -2.38
CA ARG A 184 -3.31 14.72 -3.48
C ARG A 184 -4.38 13.63 -3.44
N ALA A 185 -3.98 12.37 -3.34
CA ALA A 185 -4.90 11.25 -3.21
C ALA A 185 -5.76 11.37 -1.93
N ALA A 186 -5.17 11.80 -0.81
CA ALA A 186 -5.86 12.01 0.47
C ALA A 186 -6.96 13.07 0.38
N ILE A 187 -6.72 14.22 -0.27
CA ILE A 187 -7.76 15.23 -0.50
C ILE A 187 -8.93 14.63 -1.30
N ARG A 188 -8.65 13.88 -2.37
CA ARG A 188 -9.70 13.21 -3.18
C ARG A 188 -10.48 12.18 -2.37
N ALA A 189 -9.80 11.37 -1.56
CA ALA A 189 -10.41 10.34 -0.73
C ALA A 189 -11.27 10.92 0.40
N VAL A 190 -10.78 11.95 1.11
CA VAL A 190 -11.54 12.64 2.17
C VAL A 190 -12.78 13.32 1.59
N HIS A 191 -12.66 13.99 0.44
CA HIS A 191 -13.81 14.62 -0.23
C HIS A 191 -14.86 13.60 -0.73
N ALA A 192 -14.44 12.40 -1.14
CA ALA A 192 -15.34 11.35 -1.61
C ALA A 192 -16.02 10.55 -0.46
N HIS A 193 -15.49 10.60 0.76
CA HIS A 193 -15.93 9.77 1.87
C HIS A 193 -17.18 10.36 2.57
N PRO A 194 -18.33 9.65 2.61
CA PRO A 194 -19.62 10.22 3.01
C PRO A 194 -19.73 10.62 4.49
N GLY A 195 -18.80 10.17 5.34
CA GLY A 195 -18.71 10.53 6.76
C GLY A 195 -17.64 11.58 7.13
N LEU A 196 -16.84 12.07 6.18
CA LEU A 196 -15.79 13.07 6.44
C LEU A 196 -16.15 14.42 5.81
N GLU A 197 -15.57 15.49 6.34
CA GLU A 197 -15.62 16.83 5.77
C GLU A 197 -14.19 17.38 5.67
N LEU A 198 -13.77 17.83 4.48
CA LEU A 198 -12.45 18.46 4.32
C LEU A 198 -12.50 19.90 4.84
N THR A 199 -11.93 20.16 6.00
CA THR A 199 -12.02 21.48 6.68
C THR A 199 -10.76 22.34 6.58
N GLY A 200 -9.69 21.82 5.97
CA GLY A 200 -8.42 22.52 5.75
C GLY A 200 -7.36 21.65 5.08
N VAL A 201 -6.36 22.29 4.47
CA VAL A 201 -5.19 21.63 3.87
C VAL A 201 -3.92 22.39 4.27
N LEU A 202 -2.89 21.68 4.73
CA LEU A 202 -1.59 22.26 5.06
C LEU A 202 -0.56 22.04 3.95
N VAL A 203 0.19 23.10 3.63
CA VAL A 203 1.26 23.13 2.63
C VAL A 203 2.48 23.87 3.15
N HIS A 204 3.67 23.30 2.90
CA HIS A 204 4.94 23.95 3.20
C HIS A 204 5.36 24.96 2.12
N ASP A 205 5.11 24.61 0.85
CA ASP A 205 5.44 25.42 -0.32
C ASP A 205 4.62 26.72 -0.37
N PRO A 206 5.25 27.91 -0.29
CA PRO A 206 4.56 29.19 -0.32
C PRO A 206 3.72 29.41 -1.59
N ALA A 207 4.10 28.84 -2.74
CA ALA A 207 3.34 28.92 -4.00
C ALA A 207 2.07 28.05 -4.01
N LYS A 208 1.83 27.29 -2.93
CA LYS A 208 0.58 26.55 -2.69
C LYS A 208 -0.34 27.22 -1.67
N VAL A 209 0.14 28.15 -0.86
CA VAL A 209 -0.70 28.92 0.09
C VAL A 209 -1.72 29.75 -0.68
N GLY A 210 -2.96 29.81 -0.20
CA GLY A 210 -4.03 30.54 -0.88
C GLY A 210 -4.67 29.80 -2.08
N ARG A 211 -4.14 28.65 -2.51
CA ARG A 211 -4.74 27.82 -3.57
C ARG A 211 -5.80 26.88 -3.01
N ASP A 212 -6.82 26.58 -3.82
CA ASP A 212 -7.87 25.63 -3.46
C ASP A 212 -7.38 24.17 -3.47
N ALA A 213 -7.83 23.40 -2.47
CA ALA A 213 -7.51 21.99 -2.26
C ALA A 213 -7.83 21.09 -3.46
N GLY A 214 -8.96 21.30 -4.14
CA GLY A 214 -9.36 20.56 -5.34
C GLY A 214 -8.35 20.75 -6.47
N ARG A 215 -7.91 21.99 -6.70
CA ARG A 215 -6.88 22.31 -7.70
C ARG A 215 -5.52 21.73 -7.34
N LEU A 216 -5.17 21.69 -6.05
CA LEU A 216 -3.94 21.04 -5.57
C LEU A 216 -4.00 19.51 -5.74
N ALA A 217 -5.19 18.91 -5.63
CA ALA A 217 -5.44 17.48 -5.76
C ALA A 217 -5.70 17.00 -7.21
N GLY A 218 -5.69 17.90 -8.19
CA GLY A 218 -5.90 17.60 -9.61
C GLY A 218 -7.37 17.52 -10.05
N LEU A 219 -8.31 18.06 -9.26
CA LEU A 219 -9.74 18.09 -9.61
C LEU A 219 -10.06 19.20 -10.63
N ALA A 220 -11.04 18.94 -11.49
CA ALA A 220 -11.53 19.87 -12.50
C ALA A 220 -12.34 21.05 -11.92
N HIS A 221 -12.64 21.05 -10.62
CA HIS A 221 -13.39 22.07 -9.90
C HIS A 221 -12.71 22.41 -8.56
N ASP A 222 -13.09 23.54 -7.98
CA ASP A 222 -12.64 23.99 -6.65
C ASP A 222 -13.50 23.35 -5.55
N LEU A 223 -12.90 23.06 -4.40
CA LEU A 223 -13.60 22.49 -3.22
C LEU A 223 -14.07 23.55 -2.22
N GLY A 224 -13.64 24.80 -2.37
CA GLY A 224 -13.90 25.88 -1.42
C GLY A 224 -12.98 25.83 -0.18
N VAL A 225 -11.88 25.06 -0.24
CA VAL A 225 -10.97 24.84 0.89
C VAL A 225 -9.60 25.37 0.54
N THR A 226 -9.30 26.58 1.01
CA THR A 226 -8.01 27.25 0.82
C THR A 226 -6.89 26.57 1.61
N ALA A 227 -5.76 26.30 0.95
CA ALA A 227 -4.58 25.76 1.60
C ALA A 227 -3.82 26.82 2.42
N SER A 228 -3.35 26.41 3.60
CA SER A 228 -2.63 27.23 4.59
C SER A 228 -1.22 26.69 4.82
N SER A 229 -0.29 27.54 5.26
CA SER A 229 0.99 27.13 5.86
C SER A 229 0.98 27.20 7.39
N ASP A 230 -0.10 27.69 7.99
CA ASP A 230 -0.28 27.85 9.44
C ASP A 230 -0.96 26.60 10.03
N ALA A 231 -0.14 25.73 10.63
CA ALA A 231 -0.59 24.49 11.29
C ALA A 231 -1.31 24.78 12.61
N ASP A 232 -0.80 25.72 13.41
CA ASP A 232 -1.35 26.04 14.73
C ASP A 232 -2.77 26.60 14.60
N ALA A 233 -3.01 27.50 13.63
CA ALA A 233 -4.35 28.05 13.37
C ALA A 233 -5.35 27.00 12.83
N LEU A 234 -4.89 25.93 12.18
CA LEU A 234 -5.76 24.82 11.77
C LEU A 234 -5.99 23.80 12.89
N LEU A 235 -5.00 23.51 13.75
CA LEU A 235 -5.17 22.63 14.91
C LEU A 235 -5.99 23.29 16.02
N ALA A 236 -5.88 24.61 16.21
CA ALA A 236 -6.70 25.39 17.16
C ALA A 236 -8.21 25.39 16.82
N ARG A 237 -8.60 24.93 15.62
CA ARG A 237 -10.00 24.68 15.23
C ARG A 237 -10.52 23.31 15.70
N HIS A 238 -9.69 22.52 16.41
CA HIS A 238 -9.98 21.15 16.86
C HIS A 238 -10.56 20.24 15.75
N PRO A 239 -9.80 20.01 14.65
CA PRO A 239 -10.19 19.04 13.64
C PRO A 239 -10.26 17.65 14.26
N ARG A 240 -11.36 16.93 14.03
CA ARG A 240 -11.55 15.57 14.57
C ARG A 240 -10.61 14.54 13.94
N ALA A 241 -10.07 14.81 12.75
CA ALA A 241 -9.09 13.96 12.09
C ALA A 241 -8.01 14.72 11.31
N VAL A 242 -6.84 14.10 11.19
CA VAL A 242 -5.71 14.56 10.36
C VAL A 242 -5.22 13.39 9.50
N VAL A 243 -5.26 13.55 8.17
CA VAL A 243 -4.50 12.69 7.27
C VAL A 243 -3.11 13.31 7.11
N TYR A 244 -2.11 12.74 7.77
CA TYR A 244 -0.75 13.25 7.72
C TYR A 244 0.01 12.58 6.56
N ALA A 245 0.29 13.38 5.52
CA ALA A 245 0.83 12.98 4.22
C ALA A 245 2.01 13.87 3.77
N ALA A 246 2.70 14.49 4.73
CA ALA A 246 4.03 15.08 4.53
C ALA A 246 5.11 14.03 4.81
N SER A 247 6.26 14.15 4.14
CA SER A 247 7.36 13.18 4.24
C SER A 247 7.85 13.02 5.67
N GLY A 248 8.11 11.77 6.08
CA GLY A 248 8.80 11.42 7.32
C GLY A 248 10.24 10.97 7.07
N ASP A 249 10.54 10.43 5.90
CA ASP A 249 11.81 9.81 5.48
C ASP A 249 13.00 10.75 5.64
N ILE A 250 12.79 12.02 5.25
CA ILE A 250 13.79 13.09 5.25
C ILE A 250 13.71 14.00 6.49
N ARG A 251 12.73 13.79 7.38
CA ARG A 251 12.44 14.66 8.53
C ARG A 251 11.63 13.94 9.63
N PRO A 252 12.12 12.79 10.15
CA PRO A 252 11.32 11.93 11.03
C PRO A 252 10.94 12.62 12.34
N ASP A 253 11.84 13.40 12.93
CA ASP A 253 11.60 14.15 14.16
C ASP A 253 10.56 15.26 13.98
N ASP A 254 10.52 15.92 12.81
CA ASP A 254 9.49 16.91 12.52
C ASP A 254 8.13 16.23 12.33
N ALA A 255 8.08 15.12 11.59
CA ALA A 255 6.85 14.37 11.38
C ALA A 255 6.29 13.84 12.71
N LEU A 256 7.15 13.33 13.60
CA LEU A 256 6.77 12.93 14.95
C LEU A 256 6.22 14.13 15.77
N ARG A 257 6.86 15.31 15.69
CA ARG A 257 6.40 16.53 16.39
C ARG A 257 5.06 17.04 15.86
N ASP A 258 4.87 17.08 14.54
CA ASP A 258 3.61 17.45 13.90
C ASP A 258 2.46 16.52 14.36
N ILE A 259 2.70 15.21 14.28
CA ILE A 259 1.75 14.15 14.65
C ILE A 259 1.42 14.21 16.16
N VAL A 260 2.41 14.34 17.04
CA VAL A 260 2.23 14.53 18.48
C VAL A 260 1.38 15.78 18.80
N THR A 261 1.54 16.85 18.03
CA THR A 261 0.77 18.10 18.22
C THR A 261 -0.68 17.92 17.75
N ALA A 262 -0.91 17.26 16.62
CA ALA A 262 -2.25 16.92 16.14
C ALA A 262 -3.01 16.00 17.10
N ILE A 263 -2.36 14.97 17.66
CA ILE A 263 -2.95 14.07 18.67
C ILE A 263 -3.33 14.84 19.95
N ARG A 264 -2.47 15.78 20.41
CA ARG A 264 -2.77 16.64 21.56
C ARG A 264 -3.97 17.56 21.35
N ALA A 265 -4.29 17.92 20.10
CA ALA A 265 -5.49 18.70 19.78
C ALA A 265 -6.80 17.88 19.84
N GLY A 266 -6.69 16.56 20.08
CA GLY A 266 -7.82 15.61 20.15
C GLY A 266 -8.14 14.89 18.83
N ALA A 267 -7.25 14.96 17.84
CA ALA A 267 -7.52 14.41 16.51
C ALA A 267 -7.20 12.91 16.40
N VAL A 268 -7.97 12.20 15.57
CA VAL A 268 -7.57 10.92 14.97
C VAL A 268 -6.55 11.21 13.87
N VAL A 269 -5.30 10.79 14.06
CA VAL A 269 -4.24 10.94 13.06
C VAL A 269 -4.02 9.63 12.32
N VAL A 270 -4.02 9.69 10.98
CA VAL A 270 -3.74 8.56 10.10
C VAL A 270 -2.60 8.92 9.13
N THR A 271 -1.60 8.06 8.99
CA THR A 271 -0.37 8.38 8.23
C THR A 271 0.39 7.15 7.73
N PRO A 272 1.17 7.24 6.62
CA PRO A 272 2.17 6.25 6.27
C PRO A 272 3.58 6.56 6.82
N ALA A 273 3.80 7.75 7.40
CA ALA A 273 5.11 8.41 7.43
C ALA A 273 6.07 8.04 8.58
N LEU A 274 5.68 7.15 9.52
CA LEU A 274 6.49 6.80 10.69
C LEU A 274 6.71 5.28 10.80
N TYR A 275 7.67 4.74 10.03
CA TYR A 275 7.92 3.29 9.88
C TYR A 275 7.98 2.51 11.20
N ALA A 276 8.68 3.03 12.22
CA ALA A 276 8.77 2.38 13.52
C ALA A 276 7.41 2.13 14.21
N LEU A 277 6.38 2.92 13.89
CA LEU A 277 5.05 2.85 14.49
C LEU A 277 4.03 1.99 13.71
N TYR A 278 4.45 1.29 12.64
CA TYR A 278 3.63 0.21 12.08
C TYR A 278 3.58 -1.02 13.02
N ASP A 279 4.55 -1.17 13.92
CA ASP A 279 4.54 -2.15 15.01
C ASP A 279 4.77 -1.47 16.38
N PRO A 280 3.76 -0.72 16.90
CA PRO A 280 3.85 0.05 18.15
C PRO A 280 4.30 -0.74 19.38
N ARG A 281 4.24 -2.07 19.33
CA ARG A 281 4.65 -2.95 20.43
C ARG A 281 6.18 -2.99 20.57
N ASN A 282 6.90 -2.97 19.45
CA ASN A 282 8.37 -3.00 19.37
C ASN A 282 9.00 -1.66 18.92
N ALA A 283 8.19 -0.64 18.66
CA ALA A 283 8.66 0.72 18.39
C ALA A 283 9.57 1.27 19.53
N PRO A 284 10.65 2.00 19.22
CA PRO A 284 11.52 2.62 20.22
C PRO A 284 10.76 3.57 21.16
N ALA A 285 11.19 3.65 22.42
CA ALA A 285 10.47 4.41 23.46
C ALA A 285 10.49 5.93 23.18
N GLU A 286 11.59 6.43 22.64
CA GLU A 286 11.80 7.80 22.17
C GLU A 286 10.81 8.22 21.07
N VAL A 287 10.28 7.28 20.29
CA VAL A 287 9.22 7.53 19.29
C VAL A 287 7.83 7.28 19.89
N ARG A 288 7.69 6.21 20.67
CA ARG A 288 6.39 5.71 21.17
C ARG A 288 5.83 6.48 22.36
N GLU A 289 6.67 6.81 23.34
CA GLU A 289 6.20 7.44 24.57
C GLU A 289 5.74 8.90 24.39
N PRO A 290 6.33 9.74 23.50
CA PRO A 290 5.74 11.03 23.14
C PRO A 290 4.33 10.92 22.55
N VAL A 291 4.07 9.88 21.73
CA VAL A 291 2.74 9.59 21.18
C VAL A 291 1.78 9.12 22.28
N ARG A 292 2.20 8.22 23.17
CA ARG A 292 1.38 7.80 24.33
C ARG A 292 1.04 8.96 25.26
N ALA A 293 1.99 9.85 25.53
CA ALA A 293 1.77 11.07 26.30
C ALA A 293 0.83 12.06 25.58
N ALA A 294 0.87 12.14 24.25
CA ALA A 294 -0.06 12.95 23.47
C ALA A 294 -1.50 12.40 23.55
N ILE A 295 -1.68 11.09 23.39
CA ILE A 295 -2.98 10.41 23.53
C ILE A 295 -3.55 10.65 24.92
N ALA A 296 -2.75 10.41 25.97
CA ALA A 296 -3.19 10.59 27.36
C ALA A 296 -3.53 12.04 27.75
N ALA A 297 -2.97 13.04 27.04
CA ALA A 297 -3.22 14.46 27.30
C ALA A 297 -4.36 15.06 26.47
N GLY A 298 -4.53 14.61 25.21
CA GLY A 298 -5.47 15.21 24.25
C GLY A 298 -6.69 14.34 23.89
N GLY A 299 -6.65 13.03 24.14
CA GLY A 299 -7.71 12.10 23.71
C GLY A 299 -7.73 11.80 22.21
N GLY A 300 -6.67 12.18 21.46
CA GLY A 300 -6.51 11.77 20.06
C GLY A 300 -6.06 10.32 19.91
N SER A 301 -5.98 9.85 18.66
CA SER A 301 -5.52 8.50 18.30
C SER A 301 -4.49 8.54 17.18
N LEU A 302 -3.65 7.51 17.05
CA LEU A 302 -2.74 7.32 15.92
C LEU A 302 -2.89 5.93 15.32
N PHE A 303 -2.99 5.88 14.00
CA PHE A 303 -2.86 4.67 13.20
C PHE A 303 -1.87 4.90 12.06
N VAL A 304 -0.86 4.02 11.95
CA VAL A 304 0.17 4.10 10.92
C VAL A 304 0.01 2.94 9.94
N SER A 305 -0.12 3.22 8.65
CA SER A 305 -0.36 2.23 7.61
C SER A 305 -0.07 2.76 6.20
N GLY A 306 0.21 1.85 5.27
CA GLY A 306 0.50 2.13 3.86
C GLY A 306 -0.04 1.00 2.98
N ILE A 307 0.58 0.78 1.82
CA ILE A 307 0.35 -0.44 0.99
C ILE A 307 1.46 -1.45 1.25
N ASP A 308 2.70 -1.03 0.99
CA ASP A 308 3.93 -1.68 1.39
C ASP A 308 4.86 -0.56 1.94
N PRO A 309 5.27 -0.61 3.22
CA PRO A 309 4.69 -1.45 4.27
C PRO A 309 3.20 -1.12 4.48
N GLY A 310 2.37 -2.10 4.84
CA GLY A 310 0.95 -1.89 5.14
C GLY A 310 0.02 -2.95 4.53
N TRP A 311 -1.18 -2.55 4.09
CA TRP A 311 -2.30 -3.47 3.87
C TRP A 311 -2.03 -4.61 2.88
N GLY A 312 -1.10 -4.41 1.94
CA GLY A 312 -0.68 -5.40 0.95
C GLY A 312 0.32 -6.43 1.48
N ASN A 313 1.03 -6.13 2.57
CA ASN A 313 2.00 -7.05 3.20
C ASN A 313 1.81 -7.27 4.72
N ASP A 314 0.75 -6.73 5.34
CA ASP A 314 0.29 -7.11 6.69
C ASP A 314 -1.09 -7.78 6.69
N VAL A 315 -2.18 -7.07 6.35
CA VAL A 315 -3.55 -7.56 6.52
C VAL A 315 -3.97 -8.52 5.41
N LEU A 316 -3.71 -8.20 4.13
CA LEU A 316 -4.09 -9.10 3.04
C LEU A 316 -3.44 -10.49 3.13
N PRO A 317 -2.13 -10.67 3.43
CA PRO A 317 -1.56 -12.01 3.57
C PRO A 317 -2.15 -12.79 4.74
N LEU A 318 -2.46 -12.13 5.86
CA LEU A 318 -3.13 -12.77 6.99
C LEU A 318 -4.55 -13.21 6.62
N LEU A 319 -5.34 -12.36 5.97
CA LEU A 319 -6.69 -12.70 5.49
C LEU A 319 -6.69 -13.87 4.50
N VAL A 320 -5.71 -13.92 3.59
CA VAL A 320 -5.56 -15.03 2.62
C VAL A 320 -5.10 -16.31 3.32
N SER A 321 -4.18 -16.21 4.29
CA SER A 321 -3.65 -17.38 5.02
C SER A 321 -4.71 -18.12 5.83
N GLY A 322 -5.74 -17.41 6.31
CA GLY A 322 -6.89 -17.99 7.01
C GLY A 322 -7.81 -18.86 6.15
N LEU A 323 -7.55 -18.99 4.84
CA LEU A 323 -8.20 -19.95 3.94
C LEU A 323 -7.44 -21.29 3.83
N GLY A 324 -6.23 -21.38 4.39
CA GLY A 324 -5.40 -22.59 4.39
C GLY A 324 -5.72 -23.55 5.53
N HIS A 325 -5.57 -24.85 5.29
CA HIS A 325 -5.56 -25.89 6.32
C HIS A 325 -4.17 -26.05 6.95
N ARG A 326 -3.11 -25.74 6.18
CA ARG A 326 -1.73 -25.59 6.64
C ARG A 326 -1.12 -24.37 5.94
N VAL A 327 -0.37 -23.56 6.69
CA VAL A 327 0.46 -22.48 6.16
C VAL A 327 1.92 -22.88 6.39
N ASP A 328 2.68 -23.04 5.32
CA ASP A 328 4.11 -23.36 5.36
C ASP A 328 4.97 -22.10 5.25
N THR A 329 4.69 -21.19 4.33
CA THR A 329 5.41 -19.91 4.19
C THR A 329 4.47 -18.84 3.63
N ILE A 330 4.54 -17.63 4.19
CA ILE A 330 3.96 -16.42 3.59
C ILE A 330 5.07 -15.61 2.92
N ARG A 331 4.87 -15.23 1.67
CA ARG A 331 5.74 -14.32 0.92
C ARG A 331 4.91 -13.20 0.30
N CYS A 332 5.26 -11.96 0.62
CA CYS A 332 4.70 -10.75 0.04
C CYS A 332 5.77 -10.13 -0.88
N GLN A 333 5.42 -9.82 -2.13
CA GLN A 333 6.31 -9.26 -3.14
C GLN A 333 5.77 -7.89 -3.59
N GLU A 334 6.54 -6.82 -3.41
CA GLU A 334 6.38 -5.62 -4.23
C GLU A 334 7.22 -5.79 -5.51
N ILE A 335 6.60 -5.76 -6.68
CA ILE A 335 7.29 -5.94 -7.97
C ILE A 335 6.93 -4.79 -8.90
N PHE A 336 7.87 -3.88 -9.16
CA PHE A 336 7.59 -2.63 -9.89
C PHE A 336 8.68 -2.26 -10.91
N ASP A 337 8.25 -1.70 -12.04
CA ASP A 337 9.10 -0.84 -12.86
C ASP A 337 8.98 0.62 -12.38
N TYR A 338 10.12 1.21 -12.05
CA TYR A 338 10.25 2.59 -11.59
C TYR A 338 10.37 3.60 -12.74
N SER A 339 10.42 3.18 -14.00
CA SER A 339 10.47 4.08 -15.17
C SER A 339 9.35 5.15 -15.21
N THR A 340 8.24 4.91 -14.51
CA THR A 340 7.05 5.77 -14.41
C THR A 340 6.88 6.47 -13.04
N TYR A 341 7.88 6.41 -12.16
CA TYR A 341 7.77 6.86 -10.77
C TYR A 341 8.05 8.37 -10.62
N ASP A 342 7.06 9.13 -10.14
CA ASP A 342 7.11 10.61 -9.98
C ASP A 342 7.90 11.06 -8.72
N GLN A 343 9.12 10.53 -8.53
CA GLN A 343 10.11 10.95 -7.52
C GLN A 343 11.56 10.67 -8.00
N PRO A 344 12.14 11.46 -8.91
CA PRO A 344 13.46 11.20 -9.48
C PRO A 344 14.58 11.09 -8.44
N ASP A 345 14.58 11.95 -7.43
CA ASP A 345 15.64 11.95 -6.40
C ASP A 345 15.55 10.71 -5.49
N SER A 346 14.33 10.23 -5.18
CA SER A 346 14.14 8.97 -4.45
C SER A 346 14.64 7.79 -5.27
N VAL A 347 14.28 7.73 -6.56
CA VAL A 347 14.72 6.65 -7.47
C VAL A 347 16.24 6.64 -7.65
N ARG A 348 16.86 7.81 -7.78
CA ARG A 348 18.31 7.93 -8.03
C ARG A 348 19.18 7.87 -6.78
N TYR A 349 18.76 8.38 -5.63
CA TYR A 349 19.62 8.49 -4.44
C TYR A 349 19.16 7.62 -3.27
N LEU A 350 17.86 7.52 -2.98
CA LEU A 350 17.38 6.63 -1.91
C LEU A 350 17.45 5.15 -2.32
N VAL A 351 17.03 4.84 -3.56
CA VAL A 351 17.01 3.49 -4.15
C VAL A 351 18.30 3.17 -4.90
N GLY A 352 19.00 4.19 -5.41
CA GLY A 352 20.30 4.06 -6.08
C GLY A 352 20.25 3.70 -7.57
N MET A 353 19.10 3.80 -8.25
CA MET A 353 19.02 3.51 -9.69
C MET A 353 19.83 4.54 -10.48
N GLY A 354 20.68 4.08 -11.40
CA GLY A 354 21.58 4.95 -12.16
C GLY A 354 22.84 5.37 -11.41
N GLN A 355 23.06 4.88 -10.18
CA GLN A 355 24.31 5.09 -9.45
C GLN A 355 25.33 3.98 -9.79
N PRO A 356 26.63 4.26 -9.61
CA PRO A 356 27.67 3.23 -9.59
C PRO A 356 27.33 2.05 -8.65
N MET A 357 27.78 0.84 -8.99
CA MET A 357 27.45 -0.37 -8.23
C MET A 357 28.13 -0.44 -6.85
N ASP A 358 29.12 0.42 -6.59
CA ASP A 358 29.78 0.65 -5.29
C ASP A 358 29.13 1.78 -4.46
N TYR A 359 28.16 2.52 -5.02
CA TYR A 359 27.31 3.41 -4.22
C TYR A 359 26.44 2.58 -3.27
N GLU A 360 26.33 3.00 -2.00
CA GLU A 360 25.48 2.39 -0.97
C GLU A 360 24.14 3.17 -0.88
N PRO A 361 23.00 2.63 -1.39
CA PRO A 361 21.72 3.32 -1.33
C PRO A 361 21.13 3.25 0.08
N PRO A 362 20.66 4.35 0.70
CA PRO A 362 20.16 4.32 2.07
C PRO A 362 18.99 3.36 2.30
N MET A 363 18.16 3.07 1.29
CA MET A 363 17.05 2.11 1.41
C MET A 363 17.53 0.67 1.66
N THR A 364 18.72 0.31 1.14
CA THR A 364 19.27 -1.05 1.21
C THR A 364 20.55 -1.14 2.05
N ALA A 365 20.89 -0.07 2.77
CA ALA A 365 21.94 -0.08 3.77
C ALA A 365 21.59 -1.07 4.92
N PRO A 366 22.56 -1.81 5.49
CA PRO A 366 22.28 -2.88 6.45
C PRO A 366 21.43 -2.44 7.64
N GLY A 367 20.36 -3.19 7.92
CA GLY A 367 19.42 -2.92 9.01
C GLY A 367 18.32 -1.91 8.70
N ILE A 368 18.43 -1.10 7.63
CA ILE A 368 17.36 -0.20 7.19
C ILE A 368 16.14 -1.00 6.70
N PRO A 369 16.27 -2.07 5.90
CA PRO A 369 15.12 -2.91 5.56
C PRO A 369 14.43 -3.53 6.79
N THR A 370 15.17 -3.97 7.80
CA THR A 370 14.60 -4.50 9.06
C THR A 370 13.92 -3.41 9.90
N MET A 371 14.39 -2.16 9.83
CA MET A 371 13.75 -1.01 10.45
C MET A 371 12.39 -0.69 9.80
N VAL A 372 12.33 -0.71 8.45
CA VAL A 372 11.13 -0.36 7.68
C VAL A 372 10.09 -1.49 7.65
N TRP A 373 10.49 -2.72 7.29
CA TRP A 373 9.58 -3.87 7.05
C TRP A 373 9.55 -4.91 8.17
N GLY A 374 10.50 -4.86 9.12
CA GLY A 374 10.55 -5.82 10.23
C GLY A 374 9.35 -5.72 11.19
N GLY A 375 8.62 -4.60 11.19
CA GLY A 375 7.37 -4.44 11.94
C GLY A 375 6.27 -5.38 11.46
N GLN A 376 6.09 -5.50 10.15
CA GLN A 376 5.10 -6.34 9.49
C GLN A 376 5.42 -7.83 9.71
N ILE A 377 6.71 -8.19 9.67
CA ILE A 377 7.18 -9.53 10.04
C ILE A 377 6.76 -9.88 11.49
N ARG A 378 7.00 -8.99 12.45
CA ARG A 378 6.60 -9.18 13.87
C ARG A 378 5.08 -9.17 14.08
N LEU A 379 4.35 -8.39 13.28
CA LEU A 379 2.90 -8.30 13.31
C LEU A 379 2.25 -9.58 12.74
N MET A 380 2.73 -10.07 11.59
CA MET A 380 2.27 -11.34 11.02
C MET A 380 2.61 -12.53 11.91
N ALA A 381 3.83 -12.60 12.45
CA ALA A 381 4.21 -13.67 13.39
C ALA A 381 3.28 -13.69 14.63
N ARG A 382 3.02 -12.51 15.21
CA ARG A 382 2.07 -12.31 16.31
C ARG A 382 0.65 -12.78 15.98
N ALA A 383 0.15 -12.51 14.78
CA ALA A 383 -1.18 -12.93 14.35
C ALA A 383 -1.28 -14.44 14.08
N LEU A 384 -0.20 -15.07 13.60
CA LEU A 384 -0.10 -16.51 13.33
C LEU A 384 0.23 -17.34 14.59
N GLY A 385 0.56 -16.70 15.72
CA GLY A 385 1.04 -17.39 16.92
C GLY A 385 2.44 -18.00 16.78
N ALA A 386 3.27 -17.47 15.87
CA ALA A 386 4.61 -17.95 15.59
C ALA A 386 5.67 -17.18 16.39
N GLU A 387 6.60 -17.90 17.02
CA GLU A 387 7.80 -17.32 17.63
C GLU A 387 8.88 -17.12 16.55
N LEU A 388 9.51 -15.94 16.52
CA LEU A 388 10.58 -15.61 15.58
C LEU A 388 11.95 -15.93 16.22
N ASP A 389 12.76 -16.74 15.54
CA ASP A 389 14.18 -16.94 15.89
C ASP A 389 15.00 -15.65 15.65
N GLY A 390 14.54 -14.82 14.71
CA GLY A 390 15.16 -13.55 14.33
C GLY A 390 14.59 -12.99 13.03
N ILE A 391 15.16 -11.88 12.57
CA ILE A 391 14.92 -11.29 11.24
C ILE A 391 16.25 -11.26 10.49
N ARG A 392 16.21 -11.55 9.18
CA ARG A 392 17.38 -11.58 8.30
C ARG A 392 17.12 -10.78 7.02
N GLU A 393 18.15 -10.12 6.52
CA GLU A 393 18.13 -9.41 5.24
C GLU A 393 18.87 -10.22 4.15
N THR A 394 18.45 -10.07 2.90
CA THR A 394 19.25 -10.43 1.69
C THR A 394 19.14 -9.33 0.66
N LEU A 395 20.21 -9.08 -0.11
CA LEU A 395 20.27 -8.03 -1.13
C LEU A 395 20.97 -8.54 -2.39
N ASP A 396 20.26 -8.52 -3.52
CA ASP A 396 20.77 -8.69 -4.87
C ASP A 396 20.70 -7.33 -5.61
N ARG A 397 21.73 -7.01 -6.41
CA ARG A 397 21.77 -5.82 -7.29
C ARG A 397 22.16 -6.24 -8.70
N ARG A 398 21.57 -5.64 -9.72
CA ARG A 398 21.90 -5.88 -11.14
C ARG A 398 22.23 -4.55 -11.82
N ALA A 399 23.33 -4.52 -12.55
CA ALA A 399 23.71 -3.39 -13.40
C ALA A 399 22.90 -3.37 -14.70
N LEU A 400 22.87 -2.23 -15.38
CA LEU A 400 22.37 -2.10 -16.75
C LEU A 400 23.41 -2.62 -17.75
N ASP A 401 23.03 -3.54 -18.62
CA ASP A 401 23.90 -4.03 -19.70
C ASP A 401 24.06 -3.00 -20.85
N ALA A 402 23.14 -2.04 -20.94
CA ALA A 402 23.15 -0.93 -21.90
C ALA A 402 22.47 0.32 -21.29
N THR A 403 22.82 1.52 -21.77
CA THR A 403 22.18 2.77 -21.36
C THR A 403 20.70 2.79 -21.78
N VAL A 404 19.81 3.17 -20.86
CA VAL A 404 18.35 3.22 -21.07
C VAL A 404 17.79 4.61 -20.76
N THR A 405 16.80 5.06 -21.54
CA THR A 405 16.14 6.36 -21.39
C THR A 405 14.73 6.17 -20.83
N THR A 406 14.43 6.79 -19.69
CA THR A 406 13.08 6.86 -19.14
C THR A 406 12.36 8.15 -19.57
N ALA A 407 11.05 8.09 -19.79
CA ALA A 407 10.27 9.25 -20.24
C ALA A 407 10.18 10.38 -19.19
N ALA A 408 10.31 10.06 -17.89
CA ALA A 408 10.15 11.01 -16.79
C ALA A 408 11.48 11.45 -16.14
N MET A 409 12.53 10.63 -16.18
CA MET A 409 13.76 10.84 -15.42
C MET A 409 15.03 10.90 -16.29
N GLY A 410 14.90 10.79 -17.61
CA GLY A 410 16.03 10.79 -18.54
C GLY A 410 16.84 9.49 -18.47
N ASP A 411 18.14 9.62 -18.72
CA ASP A 411 19.03 8.48 -19.00
C ASP A 411 19.62 7.82 -17.75
N PHE A 412 19.88 6.51 -17.86
CA PHE A 412 20.53 5.67 -16.86
C PHE A 412 21.60 4.84 -17.57
N GLU A 413 22.86 5.02 -17.19
CA GLU A 413 24.00 4.56 -17.99
C GLU A 413 24.32 3.07 -17.82
N ALA A 414 24.89 2.46 -18.88
CA ALA A 414 25.44 1.10 -18.81
C ALA A 414 26.44 0.96 -17.66
N GLY A 415 26.39 -0.17 -16.94
CA GLY A 415 27.21 -0.46 -15.76
C GLY A 415 26.71 0.15 -14.44
N THR A 416 25.73 1.07 -14.47
CA THR A 416 25.07 1.59 -13.26
C THR A 416 23.94 0.66 -12.79
N GLN A 417 23.46 0.79 -11.55
CA GLN A 417 22.36 -0.04 -11.03
C GLN A 417 21.07 0.14 -11.85
N GLY A 418 20.59 -0.93 -12.46
CA GLY A 418 19.32 -0.98 -13.18
C GLY A 418 18.19 -1.71 -12.45
N ALA A 419 18.53 -2.62 -11.53
CA ALA A 419 17.56 -3.30 -10.68
C ALA A 419 18.13 -3.64 -9.31
N VAL A 420 17.26 -3.68 -8.30
CA VAL A 420 17.57 -4.11 -6.93
C VAL A 420 16.47 -5.03 -6.41
N ARG A 421 16.88 -6.08 -5.70
CA ARG A 421 15.99 -7.06 -5.09
C ARG A 421 16.45 -7.34 -3.67
N PHE A 422 15.56 -7.24 -2.70
CA PHE A 422 15.89 -7.56 -1.32
C PHE A 422 14.76 -8.33 -0.64
N GLU A 423 15.12 -9.10 0.39
CA GLU A 423 14.14 -9.78 1.26
C GLU A 423 14.39 -9.40 2.72
N VAL A 424 13.31 -9.15 3.46
CA VAL A 424 13.28 -9.08 4.92
C VAL A 424 12.53 -10.33 5.40
N GLN A 425 13.25 -11.21 6.07
CA GLN A 425 12.83 -12.57 6.38
C GLN A 425 12.63 -12.79 7.87
N GLY A 426 11.40 -13.06 8.29
CA GLY A 426 11.09 -13.67 9.59
C GLY A 426 11.49 -15.14 9.62
N ILE A 427 12.45 -15.46 10.48
CA ILE A 427 12.97 -16.82 10.66
C ILE A 427 12.14 -17.53 11.74
N VAL A 428 11.60 -18.71 11.44
CA VAL A 428 10.83 -19.55 12.37
C VAL A 428 11.23 -21.02 12.18
N GLY A 429 11.75 -21.65 13.23
CA GLY A 429 12.31 -23.00 13.17
C GLY A 429 13.55 -23.09 12.27
N GLY A 430 14.39 -22.06 12.27
CA GLY A 430 15.62 -21.95 11.48
C GLY A 430 15.40 -21.76 9.97
N ARG A 431 14.20 -21.34 9.53
CA ARG A 431 13.85 -21.15 8.11
C ARG A 431 13.10 -19.83 7.89
N PRO A 432 13.26 -19.15 6.74
CA PRO A 432 12.38 -18.03 6.39
C PRO A 432 10.95 -18.53 6.18
N ARG A 433 10.02 -18.11 7.03
CA ARG A 433 8.59 -18.49 6.98
C ARG A 433 7.65 -17.32 6.72
N ILE A 434 8.10 -16.11 7.00
CA ILE A 434 7.39 -14.88 6.66
C ILE A 434 8.40 -14.02 5.91
N VAL A 435 8.10 -13.64 4.68
CA VAL A 435 9.02 -12.90 3.81
C VAL A 435 8.33 -11.70 3.21
N ILE A 436 8.97 -10.54 3.32
CA ILE A 436 8.67 -9.37 2.50
C ILE A 436 9.82 -9.23 1.51
N GLU A 437 9.50 -9.20 0.22
CA GLU A 437 10.43 -9.14 -0.90
C GLU A 437 10.10 -7.89 -1.73
N HIS A 438 11.12 -7.12 -2.10
CA HIS A 438 10.97 -6.06 -3.12
C HIS A 438 11.79 -6.46 -4.34
N VAL A 439 11.24 -6.22 -5.52
CA VAL A 439 11.86 -6.50 -6.82
C VAL A 439 11.61 -5.30 -7.73
N THR A 440 12.54 -4.34 -7.71
CA THR A 440 12.39 -3.07 -8.44
C THR A 440 13.45 -2.92 -9.52
N ARG A 441 13.06 -2.34 -10.65
CA ARG A 441 13.89 -2.12 -11.84
C ARG A 441 13.57 -0.77 -12.46
N ILE A 442 14.50 -0.19 -13.23
CA ILE A 442 14.30 1.08 -13.95
C ILE A 442 13.92 0.88 -15.44
N HIS A 443 13.99 -0.36 -15.91
CA HIS A 443 13.65 -0.77 -17.28
C HIS A 443 13.28 -2.25 -17.29
N SER A 444 12.38 -2.68 -18.19
CA SER A 444 11.93 -4.07 -18.33
C SER A 444 13.06 -5.09 -18.51
N ASP A 445 14.11 -4.66 -19.22
CA ASP A 445 15.17 -5.54 -19.70
C ASP A 445 16.25 -5.78 -18.63
N CYS A 446 16.19 -5.07 -17.48
CA CYS A 446 17.09 -5.30 -16.36
C CYS A 446 16.52 -6.33 -15.39
N ALA A 447 17.31 -7.39 -15.15
CA ALA A 447 16.93 -8.57 -14.38
C ALA A 447 15.56 -9.18 -14.79
N PRO A 448 15.41 -9.62 -16.06
CA PRO A 448 14.21 -10.33 -16.53
C PRO A 448 14.12 -11.76 -15.97
N ASP A 449 15.20 -12.25 -15.36
CA ASP A 449 15.26 -13.51 -14.60
C ASP A 449 14.64 -13.41 -13.19
N TRP A 450 14.32 -12.20 -12.71
CA TRP A 450 13.64 -11.96 -11.44
C TRP A 450 12.11 -11.94 -11.58
N PRO A 451 11.34 -12.02 -10.48
CA PRO A 451 9.88 -11.90 -10.53
C PRO A 451 9.38 -10.67 -11.32
N LEU A 452 8.35 -10.90 -12.13
CA LEU A 452 7.65 -9.90 -12.94
C LEU A 452 6.17 -9.77 -12.50
N PRO A 453 5.56 -8.58 -12.64
CA PRO A 453 4.12 -8.40 -12.48
C PRO A 453 3.38 -8.87 -13.76
N PRO A 454 2.06 -9.13 -13.72
CA PRO A 454 1.35 -9.80 -14.81
C PRO A 454 1.35 -9.05 -16.15
N ASP A 455 1.41 -7.72 -16.12
CA ASP A 455 1.44 -6.83 -17.30
C ASP A 455 2.80 -6.18 -17.57
N GLY A 456 3.81 -6.46 -16.74
CA GLY A 456 5.14 -5.84 -16.79
C GLY A 456 5.28 -4.50 -16.04
N ALA A 457 4.19 -3.82 -15.63
CA ALA A 457 4.26 -2.46 -15.07
C ALA A 457 4.51 -2.44 -13.55
N GLY A 458 3.64 -3.05 -12.75
CA GLY A 458 3.82 -3.04 -11.29
C GLY A 458 2.65 -3.62 -10.50
N ALA A 459 2.93 -4.49 -9.53
CA ALA A 459 1.94 -5.19 -8.73
C ALA A 459 2.45 -5.61 -7.35
N HIS A 460 1.53 -5.78 -6.41
CA HIS A 460 1.78 -6.41 -5.11
C HIS A 460 1.26 -7.86 -5.15
N ARG A 461 2.14 -8.84 -4.96
CA ARG A 461 1.77 -10.27 -4.97
C ARG A 461 1.94 -10.87 -3.59
N ILE A 462 0.98 -11.70 -3.18
CA ILE A 462 1.07 -12.57 -2.01
C ILE A 462 1.07 -14.01 -2.48
N ILE A 463 1.98 -14.80 -1.92
CA ILE A 463 2.05 -16.24 -2.05
C ILE A 463 1.96 -16.83 -0.64
N VAL A 464 0.92 -17.62 -0.39
CA VAL A 464 0.81 -18.48 0.78
C VAL A 464 1.13 -19.91 0.31
N GLU A 465 2.36 -20.35 0.56
CA GLU A 465 2.73 -21.76 0.40
C GLU A 465 2.15 -22.56 1.57
N GLY A 466 1.56 -23.72 1.29
CA GLY A 466 0.80 -24.48 2.27
C GLY A 466 -0.14 -25.49 1.63
N ASP A 467 -1.28 -25.71 2.27
CA ASP A 467 -2.35 -26.59 1.79
C ASP A 467 -3.73 -25.92 1.91
N PRO A 468 -4.34 -25.45 0.80
CA PRO A 468 -3.74 -25.33 -0.53
C PRO A 468 -2.67 -24.23 -0.59
N ARG A 469 -1.83 -24.25 -1.64
CA ARG A 469 -1.08 -23.06 -2.06
C ARG A 469 -2.06 -22.01 -2.60
N ILE A 470 -1.97 -20.78 -2.12
CA ILE A 470 -2.81 -19.66 -2.58
C ILE A 470 -1.91 -18.52 -3.09
N GLU A 471 -2.26 -17.95 -4.24
CA GLU A 471 -1.57 -16.79 -4.80
C GLU A 471 -2.57 -15.70 -5.16
N VAL A 472 -2.28 -14.47 -4.77
CA VAL A 472 -3.10 -13.28 -5.04
C VAL A 472 -2.18 -12.19 -5.58
N THR A 473 -2.46 -11.66 -6.77
CA THR A 473 -1.76 -10.47 -7.29
C THR A 473 -2.74 -9.31 -7.32
N VAL A 474 -2.34 -8.17 -6.76
CA VAL A 474 -3.09 -6.91 -6.74
C VAL A 474 -2.48 -5.96 -7.76
N GLU A 475 -3.32 -5.52 -8.69
CA GLU A 475 -2.98 -4.59 -9.76
C GLU A 475 -3.81 -3.32 -9.56
N ALA A 476 -3.22 -2.30 -8.94
CA ALA A 476 -3.87 -1.03 -8.66
C ALA A 476 -3.28 0.06 -9.57
N GLU A 477 -4.14 0.83 -10.23
CA GLU A 477 -3.75 1.95 -11.10
C GLU A 477 -4.64 3.17 -10.89
N THR A 478 -4.11 4.34 -11.23
CA THR A 478 -4.89 5.57 -11.43
C THR A 478 -4.12 6.52 -12.36
N GLU A 479 -4.59 7.77 -12.54
CA GLU A 479 -3.85 8.85 -13.22
C GLU A 479 -3.29 8.46 -14.61
N GLY A 480 -4.02 7.62 -15.36
CA GLY A 480 -3.65 7.18 -16.71
C GLY A 480 -2.98 5.80 -16.81
N GLY A 481 -3.09 4.95 -15.79
CA GLY A 481 -2.48 3.61 -15.74
C GLY A 481 -1.24 3.54 -14.84
N ASN A 482 -0.93 4.60 -14.09
CA ASN A 482 0.25 4.64 -13.23
C ASN A 482 0.04 3.74 -12.00
N ARG A 483 0.83 2.67 -11.92
CA ARG A 483 0.78 1.67 -10.83
C ARG A 483 1.26 2.23 -9.49
N ALA A 484 2.28 3.10 -9.48
CA ALA A 484 2.76 3.74 -8.26
C ALA A 484 1.71 4.69 -7.68
N ALA A 485 1.01 5.45 -8.52
CA ALA A 485 -0.14 6.26 -8.11
C ALA A 485 -1.30 5.39 -7.59
N GLY A 486 -1.52 4.20 -8.17
CA GLY A 486 -2.48 3.20 -7.68
C GLY A 486 -2.14 2.66 -6.29
N GLY A 487 -0.86 2.31 -6.05
CA GLY A 487 -0.36 1.94 -4.73
C GLY A 487 -0.61 3.04 -3.69
N ASN A 488 -0.21 4.27 -4.00
CA ASN A 488 -0.50 5.46 -3.18
C ASN A 488 -2.01 5.64 -2.90
N ALA A 489 -2.86 5.44 -3.90
CA ALA A 489 -4.31 5.59 -3.76
C ALA A 489 -4.94 4.53 -2.83
N THR A 490 -4.46 3.29 -2.84
CA THR A 490 -4.96 2.25 -1.92
C THR A 490 -4.39 2.38 -0.51
N ALA A 491 -3.13 2.82 -0.36
CA ALA A 491 -2.56 3.19 0.94
C ALA A 491 -3.37 4.32 1.61
N VAL A 492 -3.68 5.38 0.85
CA VAL A 492 -4.62 6.42 1.28
C VAL A 492 -6.01 5.85 1.57
N GLY A 493 -6.50 4.91 0.75
CA GLY A 493 -7.75 4.21 0.98
C GLY A 493 -7.80 3.47 2.33
N ARG A 494 -6.72 2.78 2.72
CA ARG A 494 -6.58 2.12 4.03
C ARG A 494 -6.62 3.11 5.19
N LEU A 495 -5.95 4.26 5.05
CA LEU A 495 -5.88 5.30 6.07
C LEU A 495 -7.20 6.07 6.23
N VAL A 496 -7.77 6.57 5.13
CA VAL A 496 -8.98 7.41 5.16
C VAL A 496 -10.21 6.59 5.58
N ASN A 497 -10.38 5.37 5.08
CA ASN A 497 -11.46 4.47 5.51
C ASN A 497 -11.21 3.80 6.88
N ALA A 498 -10.22 4.27 7.66
CA ALA A 498 -10.09 3.93 9.08
C ALA A 498 -10.64 5.03 10.01
N ILE A 499 -10.79 6.28 9.52
CA ILE A 499 -11.03 7.46 10.36
C ILE A 499 -12.35 7.38 11.13
N ASP A 500 -13.46 6.94 10.52
CA ASP A 500 -14.77 6.84 11.20
C ASP A 500 -14.82 5.72 12.24
N TRP A 501 -14.03 4.66 12.07
CA TRP A 501 -13.89 3.60 13.06
C TRP A 501 -13.00 4.05 14.23
N LEU A 502 -11.86 4.67 13.94
CA LEU A 502 -10.94 5.24 14.94
C LEU A 502 -11.60 6.37 15.75
N ALA A 503 -12.47 7.17 15.13
CA ALA A 503 -13.24 8.23 15.79
C ALA A 503 -14.49 7.73 16.54
N ALA A 504 -14.74 6.41 16.53
CA ALA A 504 -15.75 5.72 17.32
C ALA A 504 -15.16 4.68 18.29
N ALA A 505 -13.83 4.51 18.27
CA ALA A 505 -13.06 3.74 19.23
C ALA A 505 -12.50 4.65 20.34
N GLU A 506 -11.91 4.06 21.37
CA GLU A 506 -11.23 4.80 22.44
C GLU A 506 -9.94 5.50 21.95
N PRO A 507 -9.44 6.54 22.65
CA PRO A 507 -8.14 7.15 22.35
C PRO A 507 -6.99 6.13 22.42
N GLY A 508 -6.22 5.96 21.34
CA GLY A 508 -5.26 4.85 21.25
C GLY A 508 -4.20 4.95 20.17
N LEU A 509 -3.15 4.14 20.35
CA LEU A 509 -2.08 3.91 19.37
C LEU A 509 -2.28 2.50 18.81
N TYR A 510 -2.71 2.43 17.56
CA TYR A 510 -3.28 1.25 16.93
C TYR A 510 -2.33 0.60 15.92
N ASP A 511 -2.28 -0.74 15.89
CA ASP A 511 -1.60 -1.53 14.86
C ASP A 511 -2.57 -2.15 13.84
N ALA A 512 -2.05 -2.70 12.74
CA ALA A 512 -2.88 -3.16 11.62
C ALA A 512 -3.82 -4.36 11.96
N LEU A 513 -3.57 -5.09 13.06
CA LEU A 513 -4.46 -6.13 13.58
C LEU A 513 -5.64 -5.56 14.36
N ASP A 514 -5.43 -4.39 15.00
CA ASP A 514 -6.47 -3.75 15.79
C ASP A 514 -7.50 -3.04 14.88
N VAL A 515 -7.06 -2.47 13.76
CA VAL A 515 -7.91 -1.69 12.83
C VAL A 515 -8.44 -2.55 11.67
N PRO A 516 -9.74 -2.90 11.60
CA PRO A 516 -10.27 -3.79 10.58
C PRO A 516 -10.20 -3.20 9.17
N LEU A 517 -9.83 -4.02 8.18
CA LEU A 517 -10.04 -3.70 6.77
C LEU A 517 -11.52 -3.93 6.43
N ARG A 518 -12.25 -2.86 6.09
CA ARG A 518 -13.72 -2.88 5.89
C ARG A 518 -14.09 -2.71 4.41
N PRO A 519 -15.30 -3.14 4.00
CA PRO A 519 -15.87 -2.76 2.71
C PRO A 519 -15.90 -1.22 2.53
N ALA A 520 -15.74 -0.75 1.29
CA ALA A 520 -15.69 0.67 0.99
C ALA A 520 -16.99 1.40 1.39
N VAL A 521 -16.84 2.51 2.11
CA VAL A 521 -17.97 3.34 2.56
C VAL A 521 -18.22 4.46 1.56
N GLY A 522 -19.28 4.30 0.76
CA GLY A 522 -19.61 5.23 -0.31
C GLY A 522 -20.88 4.82 -1.06
N ARG A 523 -21.30 5.64 -2.02
CA ARG A 523 -22.35 5.25 -2.96
C ARG A 523 -21.71 4.45 -4.09
N PHE A 524 -22.36 3.38 -4.55
CA PHE A 524 -22.12 2.90 -5.91
C PHE A 524 -22.27 4.08 -6.87
N ALA A 525 -21.33 4.25 -7.80
CA ALA A 525 -21.46 5.26 -8.84
C ALA A 525 -22.77 5.01 -9.60
N SER A 526 -23.68 5.98 -9.58
CA SER A 526 -24.77 6.02 -10.54
C SER A 526 -24.16 5.94 -11.93
N ALA A 527 -24.68 5.05 -12.79
CA ALA A 527 -24.13 4.82 -14.13
C ALA A 527 -23.83 6.14 -14.83
N PRO A 528 -22.67 6.27 -15.52
CA PRO A 528 -22.24 7.53 -16.10
C PRO A 528 -23.36 8.05 -17.00
N SER A 529 -23.93 9.20 -16.64
CA SER A 529 -25.02 9.76 -17.44
C SER A 529 -24.48 10.06 -18.83
N GLU A 530 -25.18 9.55 -19.84
CA GLU A 530 -24.92 9.90 -21.24
C GLU A 530 -25.22 11.39 -21.40
N ARG A 531 -24.17 12.21 -21.20
CA ARG A 531 -24.23 13.65 -21.45
C ARG A 531 -24.23 13.85 -22.96
N THR A 532 -25.40 13.68 -23.57
CA THR A 532 -25.67 14.17 -24.92
C THR A 532 -25.24 15.65 -24.97
N PRO A 533 -24.27 16.03 -25.81
CA PRO A 533 -23.91 17.42 -25.95
C PRO A 533 -25.08 18.21 -26.55
N GLN A 534 -25.32 19.40 -26.01
CA GLN A 534 -26.11 20.48 -26.61
C GLN A 534 -25.19 21.66 -26.86
#